data_AF-A0A9E5BK69-F1
#
_entry.id   AF-A0A9E5BK69-F1
#
_cell.length_a   1.000
_cell.length_b   1.000
_cell.length_c   1.000
_cell.angle_alpha   90.00
_cell.angle_beta   90.00
_cell.angle_gamma   90.00
#
_symmetry.space_group_name_H-M   'P 1'
#
loop_
_entity.id
_entity.type
_entity.pdbx_description
1 polymer ?
#
loop_
_entity_poly.entity_id
_entity_poly.type
_entity_poly.pdbx_seq_one_letter_code
_entity_poly.pdbx_strand_id
1 'polypeptide(L)'
;MSSLDNFWMPFTPNRAFKAAPRLVVSAAGATYQTDDGKTILDGTSGLWCVGAGHRHPKISEAMKAQIDVLDYASSFQVGHPGAFKLTDRIASLAPAGLDRVFLVNSGSEACDTAMKLALAYWRVRGEGQRNLFVGRERGFHGVGFGGISVGGMVNNRNAFGTSLLRSDHLRATWDPSTQAFVKGQPEHGV
;
A
#
# COMPACT_ATOMS: atom_id res chain seq x y z
N MET A 1 -16.09 0.53 -27.66
CA MET A 1 -15.57 0.21 -26.30
C MET A 1 -15.35 -1.29 -26.22
N SER A 2 -14.22 -1.74 -25.67
CA SER A 2 -14.04 -3.15 -25.30
C SER A 2 -15.07 -3.55 -24.24
N SER A 3 -15.41 -4.84 -24.16
CA SER A 3 -16.28 -5.33 -23.07
C SER A 3 -15.69 -5.01 -21.70
N LEU A 4 -16.54 -4.57 -20.76
CA LEU A 4 -16.18 -4.35 -19.36
C LEU A 4 -16.13 -5.66 -18.55
N ASP A 5 -16.50 -6.79 -19.15
CA ASP A 5 -16.74 -8.03 -18.40
C ASP A 5 -15.49 -8.75 -17.95
N ASN A 6 -14.41 -8.62 -18.72
CA ASN A 6 -13.17 -9.34 -18.47
C ASN A 6 -12.33 -8.76 -17.34
N PHE A 7 -12.63 -7.54 -16.88
CA PHE A 7 -11.90 -6.91 -15.79
C PHE A 7 -12.68 -7.00 -14.49
N TRP A 8 -12.22 -7.87 -13.60
CA TRP A 8 -12.70 -7.92 -12.22
C TRP A 8 -12.01 -6.81 -11.41
N MET A 9 -12.75 -5.73 -11.18
CA MET A 9 -12.21 -4.53 -10.54
C MET A 9 -11.99 -4.73 -9.04
N PRO A 10 -10.82 -4.30 -8.49
CA PRO A 10 -10.52 -4.40 -7.07
C PRO A 10 -11.37 -3.44 -6.25
N PHE A 11 -11.79 -3.85 -5.05
CA PHE A 11 -12.59 -3.03 -4.11
C PHE A 11 -13.80 -2.31 -4.75
N THR A 12 -14.42 -2.93 -5.76
CA THR A 12 -15.45 -2.29 -6.58
C THR A 12 -16.73 -3.13 -6.63
N PRO A 13 -17.91 -2.54 -6.40
CA PRO A 13 -19.19 -3.15 -6.78
C PRO A 13 -19.29 -3.25 -8.31
N ASN A 14 -18.74 -4.32 -8.88
CA ASN A 14 -18.51 -4.48 -10.32
C ASN A 14 -19.79 -4.29 -11.16
N ARG A 15 -20.93 -4.82 -10.70
CA ARG A 15 -22.23 -4.63 -11.37
C ARG A 15 -22.62 -3.15 -11.48
N ALA A 16 -22.44 -2.38 -10.41
CA ALA A 16 -22.77 -0.96 -10.40
C ALA A 16 -21.82 -0.14 -11.28
N PHE A 17 -20.52 -0.48 -11.29
CA PHE A 17 -19.58 0.15 -12.21
C PHE A 17 -19.96 -0.12 -13.67
N LYS A 18 -20.26 -1.37 -14.03
CA LYS A 18 -20.63 -1.74 -15.41
C LYS A 18 -21.91 -1.05 -15.91
N ALA A 19 -22.87 -0.79 -15.02
CA ALA A 19 -24.11 -0.08 -15.36
C ALA A 19 -23.90 1.43 -15.62
N ALA A 20 -22.90 2.03 -15.00
CA ALA A 20 -22.58 3.45 -15.12
C ALA A 20 -21.05 3.64 -14.97
N PRO A 21 -20.27 3.36 -16.04
CA PRO A 21 -18.81 3.40 -15.96
C PRO A 21 -18.32 4.82 -15.72
N ARG A 22 -17.27 4.94 -14.92
CA ARG A 22 -16.56 6.20 -14.66
C ARG A 22 -15.15 6.02 -15.19
N LEU A 23 -14.87 6.57 -16.37
CA LEU A 23 -13.60 6.40 -17.04
C LEU A 23 -12.80 7.70 -16.98
N VAL A 24 -11.52 7.55 -16.66
CA VAL A 24 -10.52 8.61 -16.79
C VAL A 24 -9.58 8.23 -17.94
N VAL A 25 -9.30 9.18 -18.82
CA VAL A 25 -8.53 8.93 -20.07
C VAL A 25 -7.19 9.64 -20.08
N SER A 26 -7.01 10.69 -19.28
CA SER A 26 -5.71 11.32 -19.05
C SER A 26 -5.65 12.03 -17.71
N ALA A 27 -4.45 12.43 -17.29
CA ALA A 27 -4.23 13.17 -16.07
C ALA A 27 -3.01 14.09 -16.20
N ALA A 28 -3.03 15.22 -15.50
CA ALA A 28 -1.91 16.15 -15.41
C ALA A 28 -1.99 16.97 -14.12
N GLY A 29 -0.87 17.11 -13.40
CA GLY A 29 -0.87 17.83 -12.13
C GLY A 29 -1.84 17.19 -11.14
N ALA A 30 -2.81 17.94 -10.63
CA ALA A 30 -3.81 17.44 -9.68
C ALA A 30 -5.17 17.12 -10.33
N THR A 31 -5.24 16.87 -11.64
CA THR A 31 -6.51 16.63 -12.32
C THR A 31 -6.53 15.40 -13.21
N TYR A 32 -7.72 14.81 -13.33
CA TYR A 32 -8.09 13.82 -14.32
C TYR A 32 -8.92 14.47 -15.44
N GLN A 33 -8.87 13.89 -16.64
CA GLN A 33 -9.85 14.11 -17.70
C GLN A 33 -10.64 12.82 -17.91
N THR A 34 -11.96 12.93 -17.99
CA THR A 34 -12.86 11.82 -18.30
C THR A 34 -13.04 11.62 -19.81
N ASP A 35 -13.57 10.47 -20.20
CA ASP A 35 -13.92 10.17 -21.59
C ASP A 35 -15.04 11.05 -22.16
N ASP A 36 -15.89 11.60 -21.29
CA ASP A 36 -16.92 12.61 -21.64
C ASP A 36 -16.42 14.07 -21.56
N GLY A 37 -15.10 14.28 -21.45
CA GLY A 37 -14.46 15.59 -21.54
C GLY A 37 -14.53 16.45 -20.29
N LYS A 38 -14.91 15.89 -19.13
CA LYS A 38 -14.91 16.60 -17.85
C LYS A 38 -13.54 16.57 -17.21
N THR A 39 -13.16 17.71 -16.62
CA THR A 39 -12.01 17.80 -15.71
C THR A 39 -12.45 17.50 -14.27
N ILE A 40 -11.75 16.60 -13.60
CA ILE A 40 -12.00 16.23 -12.20
C ILE A 40 -10.76 16.56 -11.38
N LEU A 41 -10.94 17.23 -10.24
CA LEU A 41 -9.89 17.39 -9.25
C LEU A 41 -9.58 16.05 -8.57
N ASP A 42 -8.32 15.65 -8.59
CA ASP A 42 -7.82 14.53 -7.79
C ASP A 42 -7.57 14.98 -6.35
N GLY A 43 -8.63 14.94 -5.53
CA GLY A 43 -8.57 15.33 -4.12
C GLY A 43 -7.83 14.34 -3.21
N THR A 44 -7.41 13.18 -3.71
CA THR A 44 -6.82 12.09 -2.92
C THR A 44 -5.46 11.62 -3.44
N SER A 45 -4.89 12.30 -4.44
CA SER A 45 -3.65 11.87 -5.10
C SER A 45 -3.74 10.41 -5.59
N GLY A 46 -4.84 10.10 -6.27
CA GLY A 46 -5.26 8.76 -6.65
C GLY A 46 -5.71 7.98 -5.43
N LEU A 47 -4.89 7.03 -5.00
CA LEU A 47 -5.04 6.31 -3.75
C LEU A 47 -3.82 6.62 -2.87
N TRP A 48 -3.66 7.91 -2.52
CA TRP A 48 -2.59 8.41 -1.65
C TRP A 48 -1.16 8.19 -2.20
N CYS A 49 -1.01 8.05 -3.52
CA CYS A 49 0.25 7.60 -4.14
C CYS A 49 0.83 8.57 -5.18
N VAL A 50 0.06 9.54 -5.68
CA VAL A 50 0.51 10.49 -6.73
C VAL A 50 0.82 11.88 -6.15
N GLY A 51 1.54 11.93 -5.03
CA GLY A 51 1.79 13.18 -4.29
C GLY A 51 2.61 14.24 -5.05
N ALA A 52 3.38 13.85 -6.07
CA ALA A 52 4.11 14.78 -6.95
C ALA A 52 3.26 15.32 -8.12
N GLY A 53 2.00 14.91 -8.23
CA GLY A 53 1.11 15.20 -9.35
C GLY A 53 1.27 14.22 -10.51
N HIS A 54 0.18 14.07 -11.27
CA HIS A 54 0.09 13.22 -12.45
C HIS A 54 1.04 13.70 -13.55
N ARG A 55 1.67 12.73 -14.22
CA ARG A 55 2.52 12.94 -15.40
C ARG A 55 3.68 13.92 -15.16
N HIS A 56 4.26 13.87 -13.96
CA HIS A 56 5.41 14.69 -13.61
C HIS A 56 6.57 14.48 -14.61
N PRO A 57 7.09 15.53 -15.27
CA PRO A 57 8.00 15.40 -16.41
C PRO A 57 9.28 14.65 -16.04
N LYS A 58 9.91 14.99 -14.91
CA LYS A 58 11.14 14.32 -14.44
C LYS A 58 10.97 12.81 -14.21
N ILE A 59 9.80 12.37 -13.72
CA ILE A 59 9.54 10.94 -13.47
C ILE A 59 9.34 10.22 -14.81
N SER A 60 8.54 10.82 -15.68
CA SER A 60 8.22 10.28 -17.00
C SER A 60 9.48 10.13 -17.87
N GLU A 61 10.36 11.14 -17.86
CA GLU A 61 11.64 11.11 -18.57
C GLU A 61 12.60 10.05 -18.01
N ALA A 62 12.72 9.95 -16.68
CA ALA A 62 13.56 8.93 -16.06
C ALA A 62 13.10 7.50 -16.35
N MET A 63 11.78 7.25 -16.35
CA MET A 63 11.23 5.94 -16.70
C MET A 63 11.53 5.57 -18.15
N LYS A 64 11.36 6.51 -19.10
CA LYS A 64 11.69 6.29 -20.52
C LYS A 64 13.18 6.03 -20.73
N ALA A 65 14.04 6.83 -20.11
CA ALA A 65 15.48 6.62 -20.22
C ALA A 65 15.90 5.25 -19.66
N GLN A 66 15.27 4.78 -18.57
CA GLN A 66 15.59 3.48 -17.99
C GLN A 66 15.11 2.32 -18.88
N ILE A 67 13.89 2.38 -19.44
CA ILE A 67 13.36 1.29 -20.27
C ILE A 67 14.18 1.09 -21.56
N ASP A 68 14.73 2.16 -22.13
CA ASP A 68 15.58 2.10 -23.32
C ASP A 68 16.96 1.44 -23.04
N VAL A 69 17.37 1.37 -21.77
CA VAL A 69 18.66 0.80 -21.34
C VAL A 69 18.51 -0.60 -20.77
N LEU A 70 17.58 -0.78 -19.82
CA LEU A 70 17.32 -2.04 -19.14
C LEU A 70 15.91 -2.01 -18.55
N ASP A 71 15.03 -2.83 -19.11
CA ASP A 71 13.65 -3.01 -18.67
C ASP A 71 13.55 -3.84 -17.38
N TYR A 72 14.31 -4.94 -17.30
CA TYR A 72 14.29 -5.83 -16.15
C TYR A 72 15.59 -6.63 -15.99
N ALA A 73 16.09 -6.67 -14.75
CA ALA A 73 17.04 -7.67 -14.30
C ALA A 73 16.57 -8.21 -12.94
N SER A 74 16.67 -9.52 -12.74
CA SER A 74 16.34 -10.13 -11.45
C SER A 74 17.25 -9.60 -10.34
N SER A 75 16.72 -9.53 -9.11
CA SER A 75 17.53 -9.29 -7.90
C SER A 75 17.96 -10.59 -7.20
N PHE A 76 17.75 -11.74 -7.83
CA PHE A 76 18.22 -13.03 -7.33
C PHE A 76 19.63 -13.29 -7.84
N GLN A 77 20.63 -13.02 -6.99
CA GLN A 77 22.07 -13.15 -7.30
C GLN A 77 22.55 -12.24 -8.45
N VAL A 78 21.74 -11.27 -8.85
CA VAL A 78 22.02 -10.25 -9.88
C VAL A 78 21.60 -8.89 -9.30
N GLY A 79 22.21 -7.80 -9.77
CA GLY A 79 21.88 -6.45 -9.33
C GLY A 79 22.10 -5.43 -10.45
N HIS A 80 21.53 -4.24 -10.27
CA HIS A 80 21.71 -3.12 -11.19
C HIS A 80 21.89 -1.81 -10.41
N PRO A 81 22.66 -0.83 -10.92
CA PRO A 81 23.02 0.38 -10.17
C PRO A 81 21.82 1.18 -9.63
N GLY A 82 20.70 1.18 -10.36
CA GLY A 82 19.48 1.87 -9.97
C GLY A 82 18.90 1.39 -8.63
N ALA A 83 18.92 0.07 -8.36
CA ALA A 83 18.45 -0.48 -7.10
C ALA A 83 19.28 0.02 -5.92
N PHE A 84 20.61 -0.07 -6.03
CA PHE A 84 21.52 0.38 -4.97
C PHE A 84 21.40 1.89 -4.68
N LYS A 85 21.31 2.70 -5.73
CA LYS A 85 21.11 4.16 -5.60
C LYS A 85 19.78 4.50 -4.90
N LEU A 86 18.70 3.78 -5.23
CA LEU A 86 17.41 3.96 -4.58
C LEU A 86 17.46 3.54 -3.11
N THR A 87 18.02 2.37 -2.80
CA THR A 87 18.09 1.86 -1.43
C THR A 87 18.97 2.72 -0.53
N ASP A 88 20.08 3.26 -1.06
CA ASP A 88 20.93 4.21 -0.33
C ASP A 88 20.18 5.50 0.01
N ARG A 89 19.44 6.05 -0.96
CA ARG A 89 18.62 7.23 -0.73
C ARG A 89 17.53 6.98 0.31
N ILE A 90 16.85 5.83 0.27
CA ILE A 90 15.84 5.45 1.28
C ILE A 90 16.48 5.37 2.66
N ALA A 91 17.60 4.65 2.80
CA ALA A 91 18.31 4.52 4.08
C ALA A 91 18.73 5.88 4.65
N SER A 92 19.16 6.83 3.80
CA SER A 92 19.55 8.18 4.23
C SER A 92 18.39 9.03 4.78
N LEU A 93 17.14 8.69 4.43
CA LEU A 93 15.94 9.39 4.89
C LEU A 93 15.25 8.69 6.07
N ALA A 94 15.66 7.45 6.37
CA ALA A 94 15.07 6.65 7.42
C ALA A 94 15.59 7.08 8.82
N PRO A 95 14.82 6.81 9.89
CA PRO A 95 15.30 6.99 11.26
C PRO A 95 16.57 6.18 11.54
N ALA A 96 17.36 6.63 12.52
CA ALA A 96 18.57 5.93 12.95
C ALA A 96 18.28 4.46 13.28
N GLY A 97 19.11 3.55 12.75
CA GLY A 97 18.96 2.10 12.92
C GLY A 97 18.10 1.39 11.87
N LEU A 98 17.49 2.11 10.91
CA LEU A 98 16.74 1.53 9.79
C LEU A 98 17.47 1.73 8.45
N ASP A 99 18.59 1.05 8.27
CA ASP A 99 19.55 1.25 7.16
C ASP A 99 19.66 0.06 6.19
N ARG A 100 18.73 -0.91 6.27
CA ARG A 100 18.64 -2.07 5.36
C ARG A 100 17.29 -2.08 4.68
N VAL A 101 17.29 -2.05 3.35
CA VAL A 101 16.08 -1.91 2.53
C VAL A 101 15.84 -3.18 1.71
N PHE A 102 14.66 -3.76 1.87
CA PHE A 102 14.16 -4.86 1.02
C PHE A 102 13.03 -4.30 0.14
N LEU A 103 13.21 -4.31 -1.19
CA LEU A 103 12.25 -3.75 -2.12
C LEU A 103 11.16 -4.76 -2.49
N VAL A 104 9.93 -4.26 -2.61
CA VAL A 104 8.72 -4.97 -3.03
C VAL A 104 7.85 -4.03 -3.87
N ASN A 105 6.78 -4.55 -4.47
CA ASN A 105 5.93 -3.79 -5.40
C ASN A 105 4.63 -3.26 -4.77
N SER A 106 4.34 -3.59 -3.51
CA SER A 106 3.17 -3.07 -2.81
C SER A 106 3.33 -3.01 -1.30
N GLY A 107 2.48 -2.20 -0.65
CA GLY A 107 2.38 -2.19 0.81
C GLY A 107 1.93 -3.54 1.39
N SER A 108 1.11 -4.31 0.66
CA SER A 108 0.72 -5.67 1.07
C SER A 108 1.93 -6.60 1.12
N GLU A 109 2.75 -6.61 0.06
CA GLU A 109 3.98 -7.41 0.01
C GLU A 109 4.99 -6.96 1.08
N ALA A 110 5.06 -5.65 1.36
CA ALA A 110 5.94 -5.11 2.40
C ALA A 110 5.53 -5.63 3.78
N CYS A 111 4.23 -5.65 4.07
CA CYS A 111 3.71 -6.17 5.33
C CYS A 111 4.02 -7.66 5.50
N ASP A 112 3.66 -8.49 4.51
CA ASP A 112 3.90 -9.93 4.56
C ASP A 112 5.42 -10.24 4.65
N THR A 113 6.26 -9.46 3.97
CA THR A 113 7.73 -9.56 4.07
C THR A 113 8.23 -9.23 5.47
N ALA A 114 7.76 -8.12 6.05
CA ALA A 114 8.14 -7.71 7.41
C ALA A 114 7.74 -8.77 8.45
N MET A 115 6.53 -9.34 8.32
CA MET A 115 6.06 -10.42 9.19
C MET A 115 6.94 -11.67 9.09
N LYS A 116 7.32 -12.08 7.87
CA LYS A 116 8.24 -13.22 7.66
C LYS A 116 9.60 -12.96 8.29
N LEU A 117 10.16 -11.75 8.12
CA LEU A 117 11.44 -11.38 8.71
C LEU A 117 11.40 -11.42 10.24
N ALA A 118 10.31 -10.94 10.86
CA ALA A 118 10.14 -10.99 12.31
C ALA A 118 10.13 -12.44 12.86
N LEU A 119 9.43 -13.36 12.19
CA LEU A 119 9.42 -14.78 12.56
C LEU A 119 10.78 -15.44 12.37
N ALA A 120 11.44 -15.18 11.23
CA ALA A 120 12.77 -15.71 10.93
C ALA A 120 13.80 -15.23 11.95
N TYR A 121 13.75 -13.95 12.33
CA TYR A 121 14.60 -13.37 13.36
C TYR A 121 14.48 -14.15 14.68
N TRP A 122 13.26 -14.28 15.23
CA TRP A 122 13.08 -14.99 16.50
C TRP A 122 13.47 -16.46 16.44
N ARG A 123 13.23 -17.12 15.30
CA ARG A 123 13.68 -18.49 15.09
C ARG A 123 15.20 -18.62 15.15
N VAL A 124 15.95 -17.73 14.50
CA VAL A 124 17.43 -17.73 14.54
C VAL A 124 17.96 -17.38 15.93
N ARG A 125 17.20 -16.60 16.72
CA ARG A 125 17.52 -16.31 18.13
C ARG A 125 17.23 -17.46 19.10
N GLY A 126 16.69 -18.58 18.63
CA GLY A 126 16.27 -19.70 19.49
C GLY A 126 14.93 -19.47 20.21
N GLU A 127 14.19 -18.42 19.87
CA GLU A 127 12.92 -18.03 20.47
C GLU A 127 11.75 -18.22 19.48
N GLY A 128 11.76 -19.30 18.71
CA GLY A 128 10.78 -19.58 17.64
C GLY A 128 9.33 -19.71 18.10
N GLN A 129 9.08 -19.83 19.41
CA GLN A 129 7.74 -19.76 20.01
C GLN A 129 7.10 -18.37 19.89
N ARG A 130 7.86 -17.30 19.61
CA ARG A 130 7.36 -15.94 19.39
C ARG A 130 6.71 -15.80 18.02
N ASN A 131 5.48 -16.28 17.91
CA ASN A 131 4.73 -16.36 16.66
C ASN A 131 3.35 -15.68 16.68
N LEU A 132 3.04 -14.94 17.74
CA LEU A 132 1.84 -14.10 17.81
C LEU A 132 2.15 -12.71 17.24
N PHE A 133 1.35 -12.28 16.28
CA PHE A 133 1.35 -10.88 15.84
C PHE A 133 0.28 -10.09 16.57
N VAL A 134 0.56 -8.81 16.83
CA VAL A 134 -0.42 -7.88 17.41
C VAL A 134 -0.68 -6.76 16.42
N GLY A 135 -1.90 -6.72 15.91
CA GLY A 135 -2.43 -5.67 15.05
C GLY A 135 -3.21 -4.61 15.84
N ARG A 136 -4.05 -3.85 15.14
CA ARG A 136 -4.96 -2.88 15.77
C ARG A 136 -6.29 -2.83 15.04
N GLU A 137 -7.38 -2.70 15.79
CA GLU A 137 -8.72 -2.44 15.24
C GLU A 137 -8.68 -1.23 14.28
N ARG A 138 -9.46 -1.32 13.19
CA ARG A 138 -9.47 -0.34 12.08
C ARG A 138 -8.13 -0.13 11.35
N GLY A 139 -7.06 -0.86 11.69
CA GLY A 139 -5.79 -0.82 10.97
C GLY A 139 -5.90 -1.36 9.54
N PHE A 140 -5.10 -0.82 8.62
CA PHE A 140 -4.98 -1.33 7.25
C PHE A 140 -3.52 -1.65 6.94
N HIS A 141 -3.26 -2.91 6.56
CA HIS A 141 -1.94 -3.39 6.20
C HIS A 141 -1.95 -4.13 4.85
N GLY A 142 -2.81 -3.68 3.93
CA GLY A 142 -2.98 -4.30 2.62
C GLY A 142 -4.02 -5.41 2.59
N VAL A 143 -3.91 -6.27 1.57
CA VAL A 143 -4.87 -7.35 1.27
C VAL A 143 -4.23 -8.74 1.16
N GLY A 144 -2.92 -8.84 1.40
CA GLY A 144 -2.25 -10.13 1.57
C GLY A 144 -2.76 -10.84 2.83
N PHE A 145 -2.68 -12.18 2.87
CA PHE A 145 -3.15 -12.95 4.02
C PHE A 145 -2.45 -12.53 5.33
N GLY A 146 -1.17 -12.17 5.30
CA GLY A 146 -0.48 -11.62 6.46
C GLY A 146 -1.09 -10.28 6.89
N GLY A 147 -1.10 -9.32 5.97
CA GLY A 147 -1.66 -7.98 6.18
C GLY A 147 -3.10 -7.96 6.71
N ILE A 148 -4.02 -8.76 6.16
CA ILE A 148 -5.42 -8.81 6.65
C ILE A 148 -5.57 -9.53 8.00
N SER A 149 -4.62 -10.40 8.37
CA SER A 149 -4.59 -11.03 9.70
C SER A 149 -4.30 -9.98 10.76
N VAL A 150 -3.32 -9.11 10.55
CA VAL A 150 -2.97 -8.03 11.49
C VAL A 150 -3.75 -6.72 11.28
N GLY A 151 -4.41 -6.54 10.14
CA GLY A 151 -5.34 -5.42 9.90
C GLY A 151 -6.55 -5.46 10.83
N GLY A 152 -7.36 -4.42 10.91
CA GLY A 152 -8.49 -4.34 11.85
C GLY A 152 -9.85 -4.06 11.20
N MET A 153 -9.92 -4.02 9.87
CA MET A 153 -11.16 -3.75 9.14
C MET A 153 -11.92 -5.04 8.86
N VAL A 154 -13.07 -5.22 9.55
CA VAL A 154 -13.87 -6.45 9.54
C VAL A 154 -14.25 -6.92 8.12
N ASN A 155 -14.64 -6.01 7.24
CA ASN A 155 -15.05 -6.36 5.87
C ASN A 155 -13.91 -6.92 5.01
N ASN A 156 -12.66 -6.64 5.36
CA ASN A 156 -11.50 -7.19 4.64
C ASN A 156 -11.11 -8.59 5.13
N ARG A 157 -11.70 -9.08 6.23
CA ARG A 157 -11.31 -10.33 6.90
C ARG A 157 -12.44 -11.34 7.06
N ASN A 158 -13.70 -10.89 7.10
CA ASN A 158 -14.85 -11.71 7.49
C ASN A 158 -15.05 -12.97 6.62
N ALA A 159 -14.66 -12.94 5.35
CA ALA A 159 -14.82 -14.06 4.42
C ALA A 159 -13.74 -15.15 4.58
N PHE A 160 -12.65 -14.89 5.29
CA PHE A 160 -11.47 -15.77 5.30
C PHE A 160 -11.34 -16.64 6.56
N GLY A 161 -12.14 -16.36 7.60
CA GLY A 161 -12.28 -17.22 8.78
C GLY A 161 -10.96 -17.65 9.40
N THR A 162 -10.79 -18.96 9.60
CA THR A 162 -9.63 -19.59 10.26
C THR A 162 -8.38 -19.68 9.37
N SER A 163 -8.45 -19.25 8.10
CA SER A 163 -7.30 -19.23 7.19
C SER A 163 -6.33 -18.08 7.46
N LEU A 164 -6.67 -17.19 8.39
CA LEU A 164 -5.83 -16.07 8.80
C LEU A 164 -4.73 -16.51 9.75
N LEU A 165 -3.60 -15.81 9.73
CA LEU A 165 -2.50 -16.02 10.65
C LEU A 165 -2.94 -15.71 12.09
N ARG A 166 -2.31 -16.39 13.06
CA ARG A 166 -2.54 -16.14 14.48
C ARG A 166 -2.16 -14.71 14.85
N SER A 167 -3.15 -13.91 15.20
CA SER A 167 -2.97 -12.51 15.59
C SER A 167 -3.95 -12.10 16.70
N ASP A 168 -3.55 -11.10 17.48
CA ASP A 168 -4.41 -10.35 18.39
C ASP A 168 -4.51 -8.88 17.91
N HIS A 169 -5.43 -8.10 18.48
CA HIS A 169 -5.68 -6.71 18.06
C HIS A 169 -5.80 -5.78 19.25
N LEU A 170 -4.95 -4.74 19.27
CA LEU A 170 -5.17 -3.60 20.14
C LEU A 170 -6.48 -2.90 19.77
N ARG A 171 -7.14 -2.30 20.76
CA ARG A 171 -8.31 -1.45 20.55
C ARG A 171 -7.96 -0.27 19.63
N ALA A 172 -8.96 0.22 18.89
CA ALA A 172 -8.82 1.45 18.14
C ALA A 172 -8.50 2.61 19.10
N THR A 173 -7.73 3.61 18.64
CA THR A 173 -7.43 4.80 19.45
C THR A 173 -8.61 5.76 19.56
N TRP A 174 -9.72 5.45 18.88
CA TRP A 174 -10.91 6.28 18.90
C TRP A 174 -11.71 6.09 20.18
N ASP A 175 -11.98 7.19 20.87
CA ASP A 175 -12.79 7.25 22.09
C ASP A 175 -13.91 8.29 21.93
N PRO A 176 -15.18 7.87 21.81
CA PRO A 176 -16.29 8.81 21.66
C PRO A 176 -16.45 9.76 22.85
N SER A 177 -16.03 9.36 24.06
CA SER A 177 -16.22 10.18 25.26
C SER A 177 -15.33 11.43 25.29
N THR A 178 -14.19 11.38 24.60
CA THR A 178 -13.19 12.47 24.57
C THR A 178 -12.99 13.08 23.18
N GLN A 179 -13.37 12.36 22.12
CA GLN A 179 -13.06 12.78 20.74
C GLN A 179 -14.31 13.08 19.89
N ALA A 180 -15.52 12.86 20.40
CA ALA A 180 -16.73 13.18 19.64
C ALA A 180 -16.80 14.69 19.36
N PHE A 181 -16.95 15.04 18.08
CA PHE A 181 -17.10 16.43 17.60
C PHE A 181 -15.92 17.37 17.90
N VAL A 182 -14.75 16.84 18.26
CA VAL A 182 -13.54 17.65 18.44
C VAL A 182 -13.07 18.17 17.09
N LYS A 183 -12.87 19.49 16.99
CA LYS A 183 -12.30 20.14 15.81
C LYS A 183 -10.78 20.09 15.88
N GLY A 184 -10.14 19.64 14.79
CA GLY A 184 -8.68 19.52 14.72
C GLY A 184 -8.17 18.23 15.36
N GLN A 185 -6.95 18.26 15.87
CA GLN A 185 -6.33 17.11 16.54
C GLN A 185 -6.82 17.03 18.01
N PRO A 186 -7.35 15.88 18.45
CA PRO A 186 -7.75 15.71 19.85
C PRO A 186 -6.54 15.65 20.79
N GLU A 187 -6.71 16.12 22.03
CA GLU A 187 -5.67 16.07 23.08
C GLU A 187 -5.34 14.63 23.53
N HIS A 188 -6.26 13.69 23.30
CA HIS A 188 -6.16 12.30 23.73
C HIS A 188 -6.46 11.33 22.56
N GLY A 189 -5.88 10.13 22.61
CA GLY A 189 -6.14 9.03 21.67
C GLY A 189 -5.55 9.21 20.26
N VAL A 190 -4.36 9.81 20.19
CA VAL A 190 -3.48 9.78 19.02
C VAL A 190 -2.68 8.47 19.02
#